data_AF-A0A5C4TM85-F1
#
_entry.id   AF-A0A5C4TM85-F1
#
_cell.length_a   1.000
_cell.length_b   1.000
_cell.length_c   1.000
_cell.angle_alpha   90.00
_cell.angle_beta   90.00
_cell.angle_gamma   90.00
#
_symmetry.space_group_name_H-M   'P 1'
#
loop_
_entity.id
_entity.type
_entity.pdbx_description
1 polymer ?
#
loop_
_entity_poly.entity_id
_entity_poly.type
_entity_poly.pdbx_seq_one_letter_code
_entity_poly.pdbx_strand_id
1 'polypeptide(L)'
;MLIRNLIKQATQVGNSENVIQYVKYLYQFEKFRNTLNLTLSLIKQTRLSFEIYQEGLVDMEEGVCKTIRSSGLNKYVIVLRRSNPYIIVHELSHMVENELNLSLEQEFLYKVYQDIEQNLKQSNILVQKIIGQIIFKEIQVYQTSKSRASELFARYFELFAWAQEVYPKDKEYLIRTQDLNKVFLATNQWKKRCLDPQIMKIIDKEVKEYSNKTAFKDINKVQSSWINKFSSGSKKIGSIFGDDN
;
A
#
# COMPACT_ATOMS: atom_id res chain seq x y z
N MET A 1 8.51 -18.12 2.04
CA MET A 1 7.49 -19.04 2.61
C MET A 1 6.62 -18.34 3.64
N LEU A 2 7.22 -17.56 4.56
CA LEU A 2 6.53 -16.83 5.64
C LEU A 2 5.24 -16.11 5.23
N ILE A 3 5.30 -15.17 4.27
CA ILE A 3 4.13 -14.38 3.83
C ILE A 3 2.95 -15.27 3.43
N ARG A 4 3.20 -16.31 2.61
CA ARG A 4 2.12 -17.21 2.16
C ARG A 4 1.46 -17.91 3.34
N ASN A 5 2.24 -18.46 4.26
CA ASN A 5 1.72 -19.21 5.39
C ASN A 5 0.90 -18.32 6.31
N LEU A 6 1.43 -17.15 6.66
CA LEU A 6 0.74 -16.20 7.55
C LEU A 6 -0.55 -15.67 6.93
N ILE A 7 -0.53 -15.18 5.69
CA ILE A 7 -1.74 -14.65 5.04
C ILE A 7 -2.79 -15.75 4.86
N LYS A 8 -2.38 -16.98 4.48
CA LYS A 8 -3.30 -18.11 4.36
C LYS A 8 -3.95 -18.45 5.70
N GLN A 9 -3.19 -18.46 6.78
CA GLN A 9 -3.69 -18.70 8.14
C GLN A 9 -4.64 -17.60 8.61
N ALA A 10 -4.35 -16.34 8.26
CA ALA A 10 -5.15 -15.18 8.67
C ALA A 10 -6.44 -15.00 7.87
N THR A 11 -6.58 -15.65 6.72
CA THR A 11 -7.77 -15.52 5.88
C THR A 11 -8.88 -16.41 6.42
N GLN A 12 -9.95 -15.79 6.92
CA GLN A 12 -11.10 -16.46 7.50
C GLN A 12 -12.18 -16.75 6.45
N VAL A 13 -12.31 -15.89 5.45
CA VAL A 13 -13.32 -15.99 4.40
C VAL A 13 -12.67 -15.78 3.04
N GLY A 14 -13.07 -16.59 2.05
CA GLY A 14 -12.67 -16.46 0.66
C GLY A 14 -11.30 -17.03 0.31
N ASN A 15 -10.80 -16.63 -0.87
CA ASN A 15 -9.55 -17.11 -1.44
C ASN A 15 -8.44 -16.06 -1.28
N SER A 16 -7.35 -16.44 -0.60
CA SER A 16 -6.22 -15.57 -0.29
C SER A 16 -5.12 -15.51 -1.34
N GLU A 17 -5.20 -16.28 -2.44
CA GLU A 17 -4.08 -16.40 -3.38
C GLU A 17 -3.68 -15.06 -4.02
N ASN A 18 -4.67 -14.25 -4.43
CA ASN A 18 -4.41 -12.91 -4.95
C ASN A 18 -3.76 -12.00 -3.89
N VAL A 19 -4.28 -12.01 -2.66
CA VAL A 19 -3.71 -11.21 -1.55
C VAL A 19 -2.28 -11.65 -1.25
N ILE A 20 -2.01 -12.96 -1.20
CA ILE A 20 -0.67 -13.52 -1.02
C ILE A 20 0.26 -13.02 -2.12
N GLN A 21 -0.20 -13.03 -3.37
CA GLN A 21 0.59 -12.62 -4.52
C GLN A 21 0.90 -11.12 -4.48
N TYR A 22 -0.10 -10.28 -4.22
CA TYR A 22 0.09 -8.83 -4.08
C TYR A 22 0.98 -8.48 -2.89
N VAL A 23 0.75 -9.07 -1.72
CA VAL A 23 1.56 -8.79 -0.52
C VAL A 23 3.01 -9.21 -0.75
N LYS A 24 3.28 -10.39 -1.32
CA LYS A 24 4.65 -10.81 -1.66
C LYS A 24 5.35 -9.83 -2.59
N TYR A 25 4.62 -9.33 -3.58
CA TYR A 25 5.15 -8.42 -4.58
C TYR A 25 5.38 -7.02 -4.00
N LEU A 26 4.40 -6.46 -3.29
CA LEU A 26 4.52 -5.17 -2.57
C LEU A 26 5.64 -5.19 -1.53
N TYR A 27 5.87 -6.35 -0.89
CA TYR A 27 6.93 -6.52 0.10
C TYR A 27 8.31 -6.19 -0.46
N GLN A 28 8.53 -6.28 -1.77
CA GLN A 28 9.83 -5.98 -2.39
C GLN A 28 10.16 -4.48 -2.41
N PHE A 29 9.17 -3.59 -2.18
CA PHE A 29 9.36 -2.15 -2.25
C PHE A 29 9.55 -1.54 -0.86
N GLU A 30 10.57 -0.68 -0.70
CA GLU A 30 10.90 -0.01 0.57
C GLU A 30 9.68 0.73 1.16
N LYS A 31 8.88 1.38 0.30
CA LYS A 31 7.74 2.20 0.72
C LYS A 31 6.74 1.44 1.61
N PHE A 32 6.51 0.15 1.33
CA PHE A 32 5.49 -0.66 2.02
C PHE A 32 6.06 -1.64 3.04
N ARG A 33 7.40 -1.79 3.10
CA ARG A 33 8.05 -2.85 3.90
C ARG A 33 7.62 -2.84 5.37
N ASN A 34 7.67 -1.68 6.01
CA ASN A 34 7.38 -1.57 7.45
C ASN A 34 5.90 -1.80 7.73
N THR A 35 5.00 -1.22 6.94
CA THR A 35 3.55 -1.52 7.00
C THR A 35 3.31 -3.03 6.94
N LEU A 36 3.91 -3.71 5.97
CA LEU A 36 3.76 -5.15 5.80
C LEU A 36 4.44 -5.96 6.90
N ASN A 37 5.57 -5.52 7.45
CA ASN A 37 6.17 -6.16 8.62
C ASN A 37 5.24 -6.11 9.83
N LEU A 38 4.59 -4.98 10.07
CA LEU A 38 3.60 -4.85 11.14
C LEU A 38 2.42 -5.77 10.88
N THR A 39 1.89 -5.79 9.66
CA THR A 39 0.82 -6.72 9.24
C THR A 39 1.17 -8.17 9.57
N LEU A 40 2.35 -8.66 9.15
CA LEU A 40 2.77 -10.04 9.40
C LEU A 40 2.97 -10.33 10.90
N SER A 41 3.45 -9.34 11.67
CA SER A 41 3.62 -9.46 13.12
C SER A 41 2.26 -9.59 13.82
N LEU A 42 1.27 -8.79 13.44
CA LEU A 42 -0.08 -8.86 13.99
C LEU A 42 -0.79 -10.16 13.61
N ILE A 43 -0.55 -10.70 12.42
CA ILE A 43 -1.04 -12.02 12.03
C ILE A 43 -0.45 -13.11 12.94
N LYS A 44 0.87 -13.10 13.19
CA LYS A 44 1.52 -14.05 14.10
C LYS A 44 0.94 -13.97 15.51
N GLN A 45 0.56 -12.77 15.94
CA GLN A 45 -0.09 -12.53 17.23
C GLN A 45 -1.59 -12.88 17.23
N THR A 46 -2.15 -13.38 16.13
CA THR A 46 -3.59 -13.66 15.95
C THR A 46 -4.49 -12.42 16.12
N ARG A 47 -3.94 -11.24 15.83
CA ARG A 47 -4.60 -9.94 15.98
C ARG A 47 -5.04 -9.33 14.65
N LEU A 48 -4.71 -9.94 13.52
CA LEU A 48 -5.14 -9.49 12.21
C LEU A 48 -5.65 -10.67 11.38
N SER A 49 -6.84 -10.53 10.80
CA SER A 49 -7.43 -11.47 9.85
C SER A 49 -7.90 -10.79 8.57
N PHE A 50 -8.18 -11.60 7.54
CA PHE A 50 -8.73 -11.15 6.26
C PHE A 50 -10.07 -11.82 5.98
N GLU A 51 -11.02 -11.05 5.46
CA GLU A 51 -12.27 -11.53 4.86
C GLU A 51 -12.31 -11.10 3.39
N ILE A 52 -12.22 -12.06 2.47
CA ILE A 52 -12.15 -11.79 1.04
C ILE A 52 -13.44 -12.23 0.38
N TYR A 53 -14.14 -11.29 -0.22
CA TYR A 53 -15.43 -11.52 -0.86
C TYR A 53 -15.31 -11.30 -2.38
N GLN A 54 -16.19 -11.95 -3.13
CA GLN A 54 -16.33 -11.67 -4.57
C GLN A 54 -17.13 -10.39 -4.80
N GLU A 55 -16.78 -9.71 -5.89
CA GLU A 55 -17.43 -8.49 -6.39
C GLU A 55 -18.92 -8.78 -6.71
N GLY A 56 -19.84 -7.92 -6.24
CA GLY A 56 -21.26 -7.97 -6.62
C GLY A 56 -22.28 -8.50 -5.61
N LEU A 57 -21.89 -8.91 -4.38
CA LEU A 57 -22.85 -9.46 -3.40
C LEU A 57 -23.45 -8.43 -2.42
N VAL A 58 -22.87 -7.23 -2.27
CA VAL A 58 -23.36 -6.16 -1.37
C VAL A 58 -22.85 -4.79 -1.88
N ASP A 59 -23.69 -3.75 -1.87
CA ASP A 59 -23.30 -2.34 -2.07
C ASP A 59 -22.49 -1.84 -0.86
N MET A 60 -21.18 -2.10 -0.86
CA MET A 60 -20.23 -1.57 0.12
C MET A 60 -18.93 -1.14 -0.58
N GLU A 61 -18.14 -0.31 0.09
CA GLU A 61 -16.81 0.17 -0.35
C GLU A 61 -15.87 -0.99 -0.77
N GLU A 62 -14.91 -0.73 -1.68
CA GLU A 62 -14.07 -1.78 -2.29
C GLU A 62 -13.22 -2.58 -1.26
N GLY A 63 -12.99 -2.00 -0.08
CA GLY A 63 -12.36 -2.59 1.10
C GLY A 63 -12.74 -1.85 2.38
N VAL A 64 -12.46 -2.45 3.55
CA VAL A 64 -12.58 -1.76 4.85
C VAL A 64 -11.68 -2.41 5.92
N CYS A 65 -11.00 -1.60 6.72
CA CYS A 65 -10.32 -2.01 7.94
C CYS A 65 -11.23 -1.86 9.17
N LYS A 66 -11.72 -2.98 9.70
CA LYS A 66 -12.49 -2.99 10.96
C LYS A 66 -11.54 -3.14 12.15
N THR A 67 -11.65 -2.24 13.13
CA THR A 67 -10.93 -2.32 14.41
C THR A 67 -11.87 -2.78 15.51
N ILE A 68 -11.60 -3.95 16.09
CA ILE A 68 -12.30 -4.51 17.24
C ILE A 68 -11.50 -4.11 18.48
N ARG A 69 -12.00 -3.08 19.18
CA ARG A 69 -11.41 -2.63 20.45
C ARG A 69 -11.75 -3.64 21.54
N SER A 70 -10.74 -4.04 22.30
CA SER A 70 -10.91 -4.88 23.50
C SER A 70 -10.20 -4.22 24.68
N SER A 71 -10.49 -4.65 25.91
CA SER A 71 -9.79 -4.16 27.11
C SER A 71 -8.29 -4.47 27.11
N GLY A 72 -7.85 -5.41 26.26
CA GLY A 72 -6.45 -5.70 26.00
C GLY A 72 -5.96 -5.06 24.71
N LEU A 73 -5.46 -5.90 23.79
CA LEU A 73 -4.94 -5.45 22.52
C LEU A 73 -6.04 -5.36 21.45
N ASN A 74 -5.93 -4.38 20.56
CA ASN A 74 -6.81 -4.25 19.40
C ASN A 74 -6.67 -5.48 18.49
N LYS A 75 -7.79 -5.91 17.91
CA LYS A 75 -7.85 -6.87 16.80
C LYS A 75 -8.35 -6.19 15.54
N TYR A 76 -7.89 -6.65 14.40
CA TYR A 76 -8.16 -6.05 13.09
C TYR A 76 -8.72 -7.09 12.12
N VAL A 77 -9.71 -6.68 11.34
CA VAL A 77 -10.24 -7.47 10.24
C VAL A 77 -10.17 -6.62 8.97
N ILE A 78 -9.36 -7.06 8.01
CA ILE A 78 -9.25 -6.43 6.70
C ILE A 78 -10.24 -7.11 5.76
N VAL A 79 -11.28 -6.39 5.40
CA VAL A 79 -12.29 -6.87 4.47
C VAL A 79 -11.96 -6.38 3.07
N LEU A 80 -11.92 -7.28 2.09
CA LEU A 80 -11.61 -6.97 0.70
C LEU A 80 -12.71 -7.51 -0.21
N ARG A 81 -13.41 -6.64 -0.93
CA ARG A 81 -14.38 -7.02 -1.98
C ARG A 81 -13.71 -7.09 -3.35
N ARG A 82 -12.63 -6.34 -3.52
CA ARG A 82 -11.77 -6.38 -4.70
C ARG A 82 -10.33 -6.57 -4.27
N SER A 83 -9.70 -7.64 -4.75
CA SER A 83 -8.29 -7.90 -4.48
C SER A 83 -7.41 -7.09 -5.44
N ASN A 84 -7.19 -5.82 -5.11
CA ASN A 84 -6.20 -4.96 -5.78
C ASN A 84 -5.12 -4.52 -4.79
N PRO A 85 -3.87 -4.33 -5.24
CA PRO A 85 -2.75 -4.03 -4.35
C PRO A 85 -2.89 -2.67 -3.66
N TYR A 86 -3.51 -1.70 -4.33
CA TYR A 86 -3.70 -0.36 -3.77
C TYR A 86 -4.76 -0.34 -2.67
N ILE A 87 -5.86 -1.10 -2.83
CA ILE A 87 -6.89 -1.29 -1.79
C ILE A 87 -6.26 -1.99 -0.58
N ILE A 88 -5.49 -3.06 -0.81
CA ILE A 88 -4.80 -3.77 0.28
C ILE A 88 -3.91 -2.80 1.07
N VAL A 89 -3.11 -1.98 0.37
CA VAL A 89 -2.23 -1.00 1.03
C VAL A 89 -3.03 0.08 1.76
N HIS A 90 -4.14 0.54 1.19
CA HIS A 90 -5.04 1.50 1.81
C HIS A 90 -5.55 0.97 3.16
N GLU A 91 -6.18 -0.21 3.16
CA GLU A 91 -6.75 -0.78 4.40
C GLU A 91 -5.68 -1.12 5.44
N LEU A 92 -4.51 -1.59 4.99
CA LEU A 92 -3.40 -1.84 5.91
C LEU A 92 -2.84 -0.54 6.50
N SER A 93 -2.97 0.60 5.82
CA SER A 93 -2.55 1.90 6.36
C SER A 93 -3.47 2.33 7.50
N HIS A 94 -4.80 2.17 7.36
CA HIS A 94 -5.75 2.39 8.45
C HIS A 94 -5.46 1.49 9.66
N MET A 95 -5.05 0.24 9.43
CA MET A 95 -4.60 -0.64 10.51
C MET A 95 -3.36 -0.08 11.22
N VAL A 96 -2.35 0.39 10.47
CA VAL A 96 -1.13 0.95 11.06
C VAL A 96 -1.43 2.20 11.90
N GLU A 97 -2.28 3.10 11.39
CA GLU A 97 -2.71 4.28 12.13
C GLU A 97 -3.30 3.89 13.49
N ASN A 98 -4.23 2.93 13.48
CA ASN A 98 -4.94 2.50 14.67
C ASN A 98 -4.05 1.72 15.64
N GLU A 99 -3.14 0.87 15.15
CA GLU A 99 -2.22 0.08 15.99
C GLU A 99 -1.22 0.97 16.72
N LEU A 100 -0.74 2.02 16.06
CA LEU A 100 0.23 2.94 16.64
C LEU A 100 -0.44 4.14 17.36
N ASN A 101 -1.77 4.25 17.30
CA ASN A 101 -2.52 5.39 17.82
C ASN A 101 -1.92 6.73 17.31
N LEU A 102 -1.69 6.82 16.00
CA LEU A 102 -1.02 7.98 15.41
C LEU A 102 -1.88 9.24 15.55
N SER A 103 -1.27 10.34 15.95
CA SER A 103 -1.87 11.67 15.85
C SER A 103 -1.50 12.28 14.48
N LEU A 104 -2.36 12.05 13.49
CA LEU A 104 -2.11 12.48 12.11
C LEU A 104 -2.45 13.96 11.83
N GLU A 105 -3.31 14.55 12.66
CA GLU A 105 -3.85 15.91 12.48
C GLU A 105 -2.82 17.03 12.66
N GLN A 106 -1.64 16.70 13.21
CA GLN A 106 -0.57 17.66 13.47
C GLN A 106 0.53 17.55 12.40
N GLU A 107 1.61 16.84 12.71
CA GLU A 107 2.83 16.86 11.90
C GLU A 107 2.61 16.24 10.52
N PHE A 108 1.95 15.09 10.43
CA PHE A 108 1.69 14.42 9.14
C PHE A 108 0.89 15.32 8.19
N LEU A 109 -0.27 15.82 8.65
CA LEU A 109 -1.13 16.67 7.84
C LEU A 109 -0.41 17.94 7.37
N TYR A 110 0.33 18.59 8.28
CA TYR A 110 1.14 19.76 7.94
C TYR A 110 2.18 19.45 6.86
N LYS A 111 2.90 18.33 6.97
CA LYS A 111 3.93 17.93 5.99
C LYS A 111 3.34 17.65 4.61
N VAL A 112 2.15 17.04 4.56
CA VAL A 112 1.46 16.79 3.29
C VAL A 112 1.06 18.10 2.63
N TYR A 113 0.45 19.04 3.36
CA TYR A 113 0.07 20.34 2.78
C TYR A 113 1.29 21.17 2.38
N GLN A 114 2.36 21.14 3.17
CA GLN A 114 3.63 21.78 2.82
C GLN A 114 4.15 21.25 1.47
N ASP A 115 4.15 19.92 1.28
CA ASP A 115 4.60 19.28 0.05
C ASP A 115 3.72 19.66 -1.15
N ILE A 116 2.40 19.73 -0.96
CA ILE A 116 1.46 20.11 -2.02
C ILE A 116 1.68 21.56 -2.45
N GLU A 117 1.78 22.48 -1.50
CA GLU A 117 1.95 23.90 -1.79
C GLU A 117 3.27 24.18 -2.53
N GLN A 118 4.36 23.53 -2.08
CA GLN A 118 5.70 23.79 -2.58
C GLN A 118 6.01 23.04 -3.88
N ASN A 119 5.59 21.77 -3.97
CA ASN A 119 6.12 20.85 -4.98
C ASN A 119 5.08 20.44 -6.04
N LEU A 120 3.77 20.51 -5.76
CA LEU A 120 2.76 19.99 -6.68
C LEU A 120 2.72 20.77 -8.00
N LYS A 121 2.77 22.11 -7.94
CA LYS A 121 2.73 22.98 -9.14
C LYS A 121 3.90 22.74 -10.10
N GLN A 122 5.02 22.22 -9.58
CA GLN A 122 6.23 21.92 -10.36
C GLN A 122 6.24 20.47 -10.90
N SER A 123 5.29 19.63 -10.48
CA SER A 123 5.18 18.24 -10.94
C SER A 123 4.50 18.17 -12.32
N ASN A 124 4.51 16.99 -12.95
CA ASN A 124 3.85 16.82 -14.24
C ASN A 124 2.31 16.93 -14.11
N ILE A 125 1.63 17.33 -15.18
CA ILE A 125 0.18 17.61 -15.20
C ILE A 125 -0.65 16.41 -14.73
N LEU A 126 -0.23 15.18 -15.06
CA LEU A 126 -0.95 13.98 -14.63
C LEU A 126 -0.90 13.80 -13.11
N VAL A 127 0.28 13.97 -12.51
CA VAL A 127 0.47 13.93 -11.05
C VAL A 127 -0.33 15.05 -10.38
N GLN A 128 -0.32 16.26 -10.94
CA GLN A 128 -1.16 17.36 -10.46
C GLN A 128 -2.64 17.01 -10.45
N LYS A 129 -3.15 16.43 -11.54
CA LYS A 129 -4.57 16.03 -11.66
C LYS A 129 -4.93 14.94 -10.65
N ILE A 130 -4.14 13.88 -10.53
CA ILE A 130 -4.43 12.75 -9.65
C ILE A 130 -4.36 13.17 -8.18
N ILE A 131 -3.28 13.84 -7.77
CA ILE A 131 -3.14 14.34 -6.40
C ILE A 131 -4.22 15.38 -6.11
N GLY A 132 -4.50 16.27 -7.07
CA GLY A 132 -5.55 17.26 -6.92
C GLY A 132 -6.94 16.63 -6.77
N GLN A 133 -7.25 15.56 -7.50
CA GLN A 133 -8.49 14.81 -7.34
C GLN A 133 -8.58 14.17 -5.96
N ILE A 134 -7.57 13.40 -5.56
CA ILE A 134 -7.60 12.70 -4.27
C ILE A 134 -7.66 13.70 -3.12
N ILE A 135 -6.71 14.63 -3.06
CA ILE A 135 -6.53 15.48 -1.89
C ILE A 135 -7.57 16.61 -1.82
N PHE A 136 -7.98 17.18 -2.95
CA PHE A 136 -8.95 18.28 -2.93
C PHE A 136 -10.40 17.85 -3.15
N LYS A 137 -10.69 16.72 -3.81
CA LYS A 137 -12.09 16.31 -4.02
C LYS A 137 -12.49 15.17 -3.10
N GLU A 138 -11.71 14.10 -3.07
CA GLU A 138 -12.09 12.89 -2.35
C GLU A 138 -11.95 13.06 -0.84
N ILE A 139 -10.88 13.71 -0.34
CA ILE A 139 -10.72 13.95 1.11
C ILE A 139 -11.73 14.97 1.66
N GLN A 140 -12.24 15.90 0.84
CA GLN A 140 -13.13 16.96 1.34
C GLN A 140 -14.50 16.45 1.81
N VAL A 141 -14.94 15.28 1.34
CA VAL A 141 -16.23 14.69 1.73
C VAL A 141 -16.29 14.28 3.20
N TYR A 142 -15.13 14.06 3.82
CA TYR A 142 -15.03 13.69 5.22
C TYR A 142 -15.29 14.91 6.12
N GLN A 143 -16.10 14.72 7.17
CA GLN A 143 -16.61 15.83 7.98
C GLN A 143 -15.60 16.38 9.00
N THR A 144 -14.75 15.53 9.57
CA THR A 144 -13.84 15.91 10.67
C THR A 144 -12.39 16.01 10.22
N SER A 145 -11.58 16.82 10.89
CA SER A 145 -10.12 16.87 10.68
C SER A 145 -9.48 15.50 10.84
N LYS A 146 -9.89 14.75 11.86
CA LYS A 146 -9.39 13.41 12.16
C LYS A 146 -9.67 12.43 11.03
N SER A 147 -10.91 12.35 10.58
CA SER A 147 -11.29 11.44 9.48
C SER A 147 -10.63 11.84 8.16
N ARG A 148 -10.46 13.15 7.89
CA ARG A 148 -9.69 13.64 6.73
C ARG A 148 -8.22 13.23 6.80
N ALA A 149 -7.57 13.39 7.96
CA ALA A 149 -6.17 13.06 8.13
C ALA A 149 -5.91 11.54 8.03
N SER A 150 -6.80 10.73 8.60
CA SER A 150 -6.81 9.27 8.51
C SER A 150 -6.93 8.80 7.06
N GLU A 151 -7.92 9.29 6.32
CA GLU A 151 -8.08 8.94 4.89
C GLU A 151 -6.88 9.43 4.06
N LEU A 152 -6.41 10.66 4.28
CA LEU A 152 -5.25 11.20 3.57
C LEU A 152 -3.99 10.35 3.81
N PHE A 153 -3.83 9.80 5.01
CA PHE A 153 -2.74 8.88 5.34
C PHE A 153 -2.82 7.59 4.53
N ALA A 154 -4.00 6.97 4.43
CA ALA A 154 -4.19 5.78 3.62
C ALA A 154 -3.98 6.08 2.11
N ARG A 155 -4.52 7.20 1.62
CA ARG A 155 -4.36 7.67 0.24
C ARG A 155 -2.92 7.98 -0.15
N TYR A 156 -2.13 8.50 0.78
CA TYR A 156 -0.69 8.72 0.54
C TYR A 156 0.00 7.41 0.15
N PHE A 157 -0.24 6.30 0.85
CA PHE A 157 0.35 5.01 0.49
C PHE A 157 -0.29 4.41 -0.77
N GLU A 158 -1.61 4.57 -0.93
CA GLU A 158 -2.35 4.12 -2.11
C GLU A 158 -1.79 4.71 -3.42
N LEU A 159 -1.47 6.01 -3.42
CA LEU A 159 -0.83 6.69 -4.55
C LEU A 159 0.46 6.01 -4.98
N PHE A 160 1.32 5.62 -4.03
CA PHE A 160 2.53 4.87 -4.35
C PHE A 160 2.22 3.47 -4.87
N ALA A 161 1.13 2.84 -4.44
CA ALA A 161 0.70 1.54 -4.95
C ALA A 161 0.13 1.61 -6.38
N TRP A 162 -0.30 2.80 -6.82
CA TRP A 162 -0.67 3.08 -8.21
C TRP A 162 0.51 3.35 -9.13
N ALA A 163 1.68 3.66 -8.59
CA ALA A 163 2.85 4.00 -9.39
C ALA A 163 3.19 2.90 -10.40
N GLN A 164 3.59 3.27 -11.61
CA GLN A 164 3.83 2.35 -12.72
C GLN A 164 4.83 1.26 -12.35
N GLU A 165 5.87 1.57 -11.58
CA GLU A 165 6.86 0.58 -11.16
C GLU A 165 6.28 -0.43 -10.16
N VAL A 166 5.29 0.00 -9.38
CA VAL A 166 4.61 -0.82 -8.39
C VAL A 166 3.44 -1.55 -9.04
N TYR A 167 2.43 -0.88 -9.58
CA TYR A 167 1.20 -1.52 -10.01
C TYR A 167 1.46 -2.69 -11.00
N PRO A 168 0.88 -3.88 -10.77
CA PRO A 168 1.30 -5.11 -11.45
C PRO A 168 0.61 -5.40 -12.77
N LYS A 169 -0.37 -4.57 -13.14
CA LYS A 169 -1.10 -4.61 -14.41
C LYS A 169 -0.91 -3.29 -15.15
N ASP A 170 -1.28 -3.24 -16.42
CA ASP A 170 -1.27 -1.99 -17.18
C ASP A 170 -2.38 -1.07 -16.66
N LYS A 171 -2.04 0.21 -16.44
CA LYS A 171 -3.00 1.27 -16.11
C LYS A 171 -2.92 2.37 -17.15
N GLU A 172 -4.05 3.01 -17.36
CA GLU A 172 -4.22 4.20 -18.20
C GLU A 172 -3.35 5.38 -17.73
N TYR A 173 -3.10 5.48 -16.42
CA TYR A 173 -2.35 6.59 -15.82
C TYR A 173 -0.93 6.18 -15.40
N LEU A 174 0.06 6.87 -15.97
CA LEU A 174 1.49 6.62 -15.78
C LEU A 174 2.11 7.56 -14.75
N ILE A 175 1.73 7.45 -13.48
CA ILE A 175 2.47 8.12 -12.41
C ILE A 175 3.69 7.29 -12.01
N ARG A 176 4.86 7.92 -11.92
CA ARG A 176 6.09 7.24 -11.48
C ARG A 176 6.33 7.49 -10.00
N THR A 177 6.94 6.51 -9.34
CA THR A 177 7.31 6.63 -7.92
C THR A 177 8.27 7.79 -7.68
N GLN A 178 9.15 8.07 -8.66
CA GLN A 178 10.06 9.21 -8.59
C GLN A 178 9.32 10.55 -8.58
N ASP A 179 8.23 10.68 -9.35
CA ASP A 179 7.44 11.91 -9.37
C ASP A 179 6.72 12.13 -8.05
N LEU A 180 6.13 11.09 -7.49
CA LEU A 180 5.52 11.13 -6.15
C LEU A 180 6.55 11.45 -5.07
N ASN A 181 7.78 10.94 -5.18
CA ASN A 181 8.84 11.26 -4.23
C ASN A 181 9.30 12.73 -4.31
N LYS A 182 9.27 13.34 -5.50
CA LYS A 182 9.55 14.78 -5.68
C LYS A 182 8.45 15.65 -5.09
N VAL A 183 7.19 15.20 -5.14
CA VAL A 183 6.08 15.92 -4.49
C VAL A 183 6.16 15.77 -2.97
N PHE A 184 6.19 14.53 -2.46
CA PHE A 184 6.05 14.23 -1.03
C PHE A 184 7.38 14.23 -0.25
N LEU A 185 8.24 15.22 -0.44
CA LEU A 185 9.58 15.25 0.17
C LEU A 185 9.52 15.29 1.70
N ALA A 186 8.77 16.24 2.27
CA ALA A 186 8.67 16.43 3.71
C ALA A 186 7.89 15.28 4.38
N THR A 187 6.85 14.77 3.72
CA THR A 187 6.05 13.62 4.16
C THR A 187 6.89 12.34 4.16
N ASN A 188 7.74 12.14 3.14
CA ASN A 188 8.68 11.01 3.10
C ASN A 188 9.71 11.07 4.25
N GLN A 189 10.18 12.27 4.61
CA GLN A 189 11.07 12.46 5.75
C GLN A 189 10.36 12.17 7.07
N TRP A 190 9.13 12.65 7.24
CA TRP A 190 8.29 12.33 8.40
C TRP A 190 8.10 10.81 8.54
N LYS A 191 7.79 10.11 7.44
CA LYS A 191 7.67 8.65 7.46
C LYS A 191 8.95 8.00 8.01
N LYS A 192 10.12 8.39 7.49
CA LYS A 192 11.41 7.81 7.89
C LYS A 192 11.80 8.12 9.34
N ARG A 193 11.47 9.31 9.84
CA ARG A 193 11.90 9.79 11.17
C ARG A 193 10.90 9.48 12.28
N CYS A 194 9.62 9.42 11.95
CA CYS A 194 8.53 9.32 12.93
C CYS A 194 7.80 7.98 12.81
N LEU A 195 7.25 7.65 11.63
CA LEU A 195 6.43 6.45 11.45
C LEU A 195 7.25 5.15 11.51
N ASP A 196 8.29 5.06 10.69
CA ASP A 196 9.09 3.85 10.53
C ASP A 196 9.73 3.39 11.85
N PRO A 197 10.32 4.27 12.69
CA PRO A 197 10.85 3.86 13.98
C PRO A 197 9.78 3.35 14.96
N GLN A 198 8.56 3.90 14.92
CA GLN A 198 7.45 3.42 15.76
C GLN A 198 7.03 2.01 15.37
N ILE A 199 6.88 1.76 14.06
CA ILE A 199 6.60 0.41 13.54
C ILE A 199 7.71 -0.56 13.97
N MET A 200 8.98 -0.21 13.75
CA MET A 200 10.11 -1.10 13.99
C MET A 200 10.29 -1.53 15.45
N LYS A 201 9.74 -0.79 16.41
CA LYS A 201 9.77 -1.13 17.85
C LYS A 201 8.88 -2.31 18.21
N ILE A 202 7.83 -2.58 17.42
CA ILE A 202 6.78 -3.56 17.77
C ILE A 202 6.73 -4.76 16.81
N ILE A 203 7.66 -4.86 15.86
CA ILE A 203 7.74 -5.98 14.92
C ILE A 203 8.21 -7.25 15.62
N ASP A 204 7.57 -8.36 15.28
CA ASP A 204 7.96 -9.71 15.71
C ASP A 204 9.37 -10.08 15.25
N LYS A 205 10.14 -10.77 16.11
CA LYS A 205 11.54 -11.11 15.85
C LYS A 205 11.74 -11.88 14.55
N GLU A 206 10.92 -12.90 14.26
CA GLU A 206 11.03 -13.71 13.05
C GLU A 206 10.70 -12.88 11.81
N VAL A 207 9.70 -12.01 11.90
CA VAL A 207 9.35 -11.08 10.81
C VAL A 207 10.49 -10.11 10.53
N LYS A 208 11.13 -9.57 11.58
CA LYS A 208 12.30 -8.69 11.46
C LYS A 208 13.46 -9.40 10.78
N GLU A 209 13.77 -10.63 11.18
CA GLU A 209 14.81 -11.46 10.57
C GLU A 209 14.51 -11.77 9.09
N TYR A 210 13.25 -12.10 8.77
CA TYR A 210 12.81 -12.30 7.40
C TYR A 210 12.94 -11.02 6.55
N SER A 211 12.60 -9.87 7.13
CA SER A 211 12.72 -8.56 6.48
C SER A 211 14.17 -8.25 6.13
N ASN A 212 15.09 -8.43 7.08
CA ASN A 212 16.52 -8.17 6.90
C ASN A 212 17.16 -9.05 5.81
N LYS A 213 16.65 -10.27 5.60
CA LYS A 213 17.13 -11.20 4.56
C LYS A 213 16.52 -10.94 3.18
N THR A 214 15.46 -10.14 3.10
CA THR A 214 14.74 -9.92 1.84
C THR A 214 15.20 -8.63 1.18
N ALA A 215 15.90 -8.75 0.04
CA ALA A 215 16.36 -7.58 -0.71
C ALA A 215 15.21 -6.66 -1.16
N PHE A 216 15.54 -5.37 -1.32
CA PHE A 216 14.64 -4.42 -1.96
C PHE A 216 14.78 -4.50 -3.48
N LYS A 217 13.67 -4.24 -4.17
CA LYS A 217 13.68 -4.00 -5.61
C LYS A 217 14.07 -2.55 -5.86
N ASP A 218 15.12 -2.34 -6.65
CA ASP A 218 15.49 -1.00 -7.12
C ASP A 218 14.43 -0.53 -8.11
N ILE A 219 13.73 0.53 -7.74
CA ILE A 219 12.59 1.05 -8.52
C ILE A 219 13.02 1.58 -9.89
N ASN A 220 14.27 2.06 -9.99
CA ASN A 220 14.84 2.55 -11.25
C ASN A 220 15.18 1.41 -12.22
N LYS A 221 15.29 0.18 -11.71
CA LYS A 221 15.58 -1.04 -12.49
C LYS A 221 14.34 -1.89 -12.74
N VAL A 222 13.17 -1.48 -12.23
CA VAL A 222 11.91 -2.15 -12.57
C VAL A 222 11.63 -1.83 -14.03
N GLN A 223 11.78 -2.83 -14.92
CA GLN A 223 11.33 -2.68 -16.28
C GLN A 223 9.85 -2.30 -16.25
N SER A 224 9.55 -1.13 -16.81
CA SER A 224 8.20 -0.62 -17.05
C SER A 224 7.51 -1.38 -18.20
N SER A 225 7.93 -2.61 -18.49
CA SER A 225 7.32 -3.42 -19.53
C SER A 225 5.88 -3.70 -19.12
N TRP A 226 4.98 -3.37 -20.03
CA TRP A 226 3.52 -3.52 -19.98
C TRP A 226 3.06 -4.99 -20.04
N ILE A 227 3.88 -5.89 -19.51
CA ILE A 227 3.62 -7.32 -19.47
C ILE A 227 3.31 -7.62 -18.00
N ASN A 228 2.19 -8.31 -17.77
CA ASN A 228 1.74 -8.76 -16.44
C ASN A 228 2.95 -9.11 -15.56
N LYS A 229 3.19 -8.32 -14.50
CA LYS A 229 4.33 -8.53 -13.58
C LYS A 229 4.21 -9.82 -12.76
N PHE A 230 3.06 -10.48 -12.90
CA PHE A 230 2.73 -11.79 -12.38
C PHE A 230 2.89 -12.93 -13.36
N SER A 231 3.26 -12.66 -14.62
CA SER A 231 3.58 -13.72 -15.57
C SER A 231 4.88 -14.41 -15.13
N SER A 232 4.76 -15.65 -14.68
CA SER A 232 5.87 -16.59 -14.63
C SER A 232 6.40 -16.74 -16.05
N GLY A 233 7.70 -16.55 -16.25
CA GLY A 233 8.36 -16.55 -17.57
C GLY A 233 7.75 -17.56 -18.55
N SER A 234 6.89 -17.07 -19.43
CA SER A 234 6.59 -17.74 -20.68
C SER A 234 7.75 -17.43 -21.61
N LYS A 235 8.35 -18.50 -22.15
CA LYS A 235 9.33 -18.45 -23.24
C LYS A 235 8.93 -17.35 -24.22
N LYS A 236 9.91 -16.53 -24.63
CA LYS A 236 9.84 -15.77 -25.88
C LYS A 236 9.34 -16.73 -26.97
N ILE A 237 8.07 -16.62 -27.33
CA ILE A 237 7.60 -17.13 -28.62
C ILE A 237 8.10 -16.12 -29.63
N GLY A 238 8.76 -16.64 -30.67
CA GLY A 238 9.54 -15.90 -31.64
C GLY A 238 8.78 -14.75 -32.30
N SER A 239 9.58 -13.83 -32.81
CA SER A 239 9.18 -12.74 -33.69
C SER A 239 8.09 -13.16 -34.68
N ILE A 240 6.94 -12.46 -34.65
CA ILE A 240 5.89 -12.54 -35.68
C ILE A 240 6.26 -11.71 -36.92
N PHE A 241 7.35 -10.94 -36.86
CA PHE A 241 7.96 -10.35 -38.04
C PHE A 241 9.14 -11.24 -38.43
N GLY A 242 8.89 -12.11 -39.41
CA GLY A 242 9.91 -12.93 -40.03
C GLY A 242 11.05 -12.06 -40.52
N ASP A 243 12.27 -12.51 -40.23
CA ASP A 243 13.35 -12.34 -41.19
C ASP A 243 12.92 -13.07 -42.46
N ASP A 244 12.93 -12.39 -43.59
CA ASP A 244 13.52 -12.91 -44.83
C ASP A 244 13.56 -11.82 -45.91
N ASN A 245 14.74 -11.74 -46.54
CA ASN A 245 14.95 -11.16 -47.87
C ASN A 245 14.19 -11.94 -48.94
#